data_AF-A0A7W9ZIM4-F1
#
_entry.id   AF-A0A7W9ZIM4-F1
#
_cell.length_a   1.000
_cell.length_b   1.000
_cell.length_c   1.000
_cell.angle_alpha   90.00
_cell.angle_beta   90.00
_cell.angle_gamma   90.00
#
_symmetry.space_group_name_H-M   'P 1'
#
loop_
_entity.id
_entity.type
_entity.pdbx_description
1 polymer ?
#
loop_
_entity_poly.entity_id
_entity_poly.type
_entity_poly.pdbx_seq_one_letter_code
_entity_poly.pdbx_strand_id
1 'polypeptide(L)' 'MALILACSGFLLTGCKDNDSGYTLYRESEVASDKRLHVATFDSFYGADFNEKNCEVTAIMFHEKAKLKFWCEKGPYKP' A
#
# COMPACT_ATOMS: atom_id res chain seq x y z
N MET A 1 18.86 44.41 -24.41
CA MET A 1 17.54 44.12 -23.82
C MET A 1 17.31 42.62 -23.93
N ALA A 2 17.42 41.93 -22.80
CA ALA A 2 17.37 40.47 -22.70
C ALA A 2 15.93 39.99 -22.57
N LEU A 3 15.60 38.84 -23.16
CA LEU A 3 14.49 37.99 -22.70
C LEU A 3 14.81 36.54 -23.09
N ILE A 4 15.50 35.86 -22.18
CA ILE A 4 15.66 34.41 -22.18
C ILE A 4 14.32 33.83 -21.72
N LEU A 5 13.62 33.13 -22.61
CA LEU A 5 12.43 32.34 -22.25
C LEU A 5 12.87 31.16 -21.36
N ALA A 6 12.85 31.39 -20.05
CA ALA A 6 12.94 30.33 -19.06
C ALA A 6 11.59 29.59 -19.02
N CYS A 7 11.50 28.46 -19.74
CA CYS A 7 10.40 27.51 -19.58
C CYS A 7 10.61 26.77 -18.26
N SER A 8 10.26 27.43 -17.16
CA SER A 8 10.35 26.87 -15.81
C SER A 8 9.35 25.72 -15.69
N GLY A 9 9.88 24.51 -15.82
CA GLY A 9 9.14 23.27 -15.57
C GLY A 9 8.65 23.21 -14.13
N PHE A 10 7.34 23.40 -13.96
CA PHE A 10 6.66 23.00 -12.74
C PHE A 10 6.35 21.50 -12.85
N LEU A 11 7.31 20.68 -12.43
CA LEU A 11 7.03 19.29 -12.10
C LEU A 11 6.16 19.32 -10.84
N LEU A 12 4.85 19.16 -11.02
CA LEU A 12 3.93 18.86 -9.92
C LEU A 12 4.31 17.48 -9.37
N THR A 13 5.25 17.46 -8.42
CA THR A 13 5.51 16.27 -7.63
C THR A 13 4.28 16.09 -6.73
N GLY A 14 3.34 15.24 -7.14
CA GLY A 14 2.26 14.83 -6.27
C GLY A 14 2.87 14.09 -5.08
N CYS A 15 3.03 14.77 -3.95
CA CYS A 15 3.25 14.11 -2.67
C CYS A 15 2.01 13.27 -2.39
N LYS A 16 2.03 12.00 -2.81
CA LYS A 16 1.05 11.02 -2.37
C LYS A 16 1.25 10.89 -0.88
N ASP A 17 0.27 11.33 -0.08
CA ASP A 17 0.25 11.07 1.34
C ASP A 17 0.32 9.56 1.55
N ASN A 18 1.54 9.08 1.78
CA ASN A 18 1.87 7.68 2.01
C ASN A 18 1.21 7.13 3.29
N ASP A 19 0.49 7.98 4.02
CA ASP A 19 -0.12 7.67 5.30
C ASP A 19 -1.55 7.12 5.19
N SER A 20 -2.10 7.02 3.98
CA SER A 20 -3.43 6.44 3.72
C SER A 20 -3.41 4.99 3.22
N GLY A 21 -2.23 4.44 2.91
CA GLY A 21 -2.10 3.08 2.38
C GLY A 21 -2.22 2.01 3.47
N TYR A 22 -2.64 0.80 3.10
CA TYR A 22 -2.62 -0.39 3.95
C TYR A 22 -1.95 -1.54 3.22
N THR A 23 -1.17 -2.35 3.93
CA THR A 23 -0.44 -3.48 3.35
C THR A 23 -0.93 -4.79 3.95
N LEU A 24 -1.33 -5.71 3.08
CA LEU A 24 -1.71 -7.07 3.42
C LEU A 24 -0.47 -7.96 3.50
N TYR A 25 -0.32 -8.61 4.65
CA TYR A 25 0.68 -9.63 4.89
C TYR A 25 0.03 -10.99 5.15
N ARG A 26 0.81 -12.05 4.95
CA ARG A 26 0.51 -13.40 5.41
C ARG A 26 1.69 -14.01 6.15
N GLU A 27 1.44 -15.06 6.91
CA GLU A 27 2.52 -15.89 7.46
C GLU A 27 3.18 -16.75 6.37
N SER A 28 4.47 -17.04 6.54
CA SER A 28 5.20 -17.98 5.71
C SER A 28 4.98 -19.41 6.16
N GLU A 29 4.68 -20.30 5.21
CA GLU A 29 4.58 -21.74 5.47
C GLU A 29 5.95 -22.42 5.62
N VAL A 30 7.01 -21.79 5.09
CA VAL A 30 8.37 -22.37 5.07
C VAL A 30 9.30 -21.77 6.13
N ALA A 31 8.98 -20.58 6.64
CA ALA A 31 9.81 -19.87 7.61
C ALA A 31 8.90 -19.11 8.58
N SER A 32 8.47 -19.77 9.66
CA SER A 32 7.40 -19.31 10.56
C SER A 32 7.63 -17.95 11.23
N ASP A 33 8.86 -17.44 11.23
CA ASP A 33 9.24 -16.11 11.72
C ASP A 33 9.13 -15.01 10.65
N LYS A 34 8.79 -15.37 9.39
CA LYS A 34 8.70 -14.44 8.26
C LYS A 34 7.25 -14.09 7.94
N ARG A 35 7.05 -12.80 7.67
CA ARG A 35 5.86 -12.28 6.99
C ARG A 35 6.11 -12.19 5.49
N LEU A 36 5.11 -12.53 4.69
CA LEU A 36 5.13 -12.33 3.24
C LEU A 36 4.20 -11.19 2.88
N HIS A 37 4.71 -10.26 2.07
CA HIS A 37 3.88 -9.25 1.42
C HIS A 37 2.98 -9.91 0.37
N VAL A 38 1.71 -9.53 0.38
CA VAL A 38 0.72 -10.01 -0.58
C VAL A 38 0.26 -8.88 -1.50
N ALA A 39 -0.15 -7.75 -0.92
CA ALA A 39 -0.65 -6.59 -1.66
C ALA A 39 -0.56 -5.31 -0.83
N THR A 40 -0.58 -4.15 -1.51
CA THR A 40 -0.73 -2.83 -0.89
C THR A 40 -1.95 -2.15 -1.49
N PHE A 41 -2.80 -1.60 -0.63
CA PHE A 41 -4.05 -0.89 -0.92
C PHE A 41 -3.79 0.59 -0.69
N ASP A 42 -3.64 1.37 -1.76
CA ASP A 42 -3.20 2.76 -1.71
C ASP A 42 -3.99 3.64 -2.70
N SER A 43 -5.31 3.44 -2.78
CA SER A 43 -6.18 4.23 -3.64
C SER A 43 -6.32 5.68 -3.17
N PHE A 44 -6.79 6.56 -4.07
CA PHE A 44 -7.10 7.95 -3.77
C PHE A 44 -8.38 8.15 -2.93
N TYR A 45 -9.11 7.08 -2.60
CA TYR A 45 -10.35 7.13 -1.81
C TYR A 45 -10.12 7.23 -0.29
N GLY A 46 -8.86 7.24 0.17
CA GLY A 46 -8.49 7.50 1.56
C GLY A 46 -8.28 6.24 2.41
N ALA A 47 -7.88 6.46 3.66
CA ALA A 47 -7.43 5.42 4.59
C ALA A 47 -8.52 4.38 4.87
N ASP A 48 -9.74 4.80 5.20
CA ASP A 48 -10.85 3.88 5.51
C ASP A 48 -11.18 2.96 4.33
N PHE A 49 -11.15 3.50 3.10
CA PHE A 49 -11.37 2.69 1.90
C PHE A 49 -10.26 1.65 1.75
N ASN A 50 -9.01 2.06 1.92
CA ASN A 50 -7.85 1.19 1.76
C ASN A 50 -7.80 0.10 2.86
N GLU A 51 -8.07 0.48 4.11
CA GLU A 51 -8.21 -0.44 5.25
C GLU A 51 -9.29 -1.46 4.96
N LYS A 52 -10.49 -1.01 4.60
CA LYS A 52 -11.63 -1.91 4.43
C LYS A 52 -11.41 -2.92 3.31
N ASN A 53 -10.83 -2.48 2.20
CA ASN A 53 -10.50 -3.38 1.09
C ASN A 53 -9.37 -4.36 1.47
N CYS A 54 -8.39 -3.92 2.27
CA CYS A 54 -7.38 -4.81 2.81
C CYS A 54 -8.00 -5.90 3.69
N GLU A 55 -8.85 -5.52 4.65
CA GLU A 55 -9.52 -6.46 5.57
C GLU A 55 -10.38 -7.49 4.83
N VAL A 56 -11.21 -7.03 3.88
CA VAL A 56 -12.08 -7.92 3.10
C VAL A 56 -11.24 -8.93 2.32
N THR A 57 -10.12 -8.49 1.74
CA THR A 57 -9.20 -9.39 1.03
C THR A 57 -8.53 -10.39 1.98
N ALA A 58 -8.13 -9.95 3.18
CA ALA A 58 -7.56 -10.83 4.20
C ALA A 58 -8.54 -11.95 4.60
N ILE A 59 -9.82 -11.62 4.80
CA ILE A 59 -10.87 -12.59 5.11
C ILE A 59 -11.06 -13.58 3.96
N MET A 60 -11.19 -13.08 2.73
CA MET A 60 -11.36 -13.92 1.53
C MET A 60 -10.21 -14.92 1.35
N PHE A 61 -8.97 -14.50 1.58
CA PHE A 61 -7.82 -15.40 1.49
C PHE A 61 -7.74 -16.37 2.66
N HIS A 62 -8.07 -15.93 3.87
CA HIS A 62 -8.13 -16.81 5.03
C HIS A 62 -9.11 -17.98 4.81
N GLU A 63 -10.30 -17.71 4.27
CA GLU A 63 -11.31 -18.73 3.96
C GLU A 63 -10.82 -19.81 2.97
N LYS A 64 -9.87 -19.47 2.08
CA LYS A 64 -9.35 -20.40 1.06
C LYS A 64 -8.09 -21.11 1.49
N ALA A 65 -7.14 -20.39 2.09
CA ALA A 65 -5.79 -20.89 2.36
C ALA A 65 -5.60 -21.41 3.79
N LYS A 66 -6.47 -21.05 4.75
CA LYS A 66 -6.33 -21.35 6.19
C LYS A 66 -5.02 -20.84 6.81
N LEU A 67 -4.36 -19.88 6.19
CA LEU A 67 -3.20 -19.18 6.73
C LEU A 67 -3.62 -17.90 7.46
N LYS A 68 -2.77 -17.39 8.35
CA LYS A 68 -2.95 -16.08 8.95
C LYS A 68 -2.67 -14.96 7.94
N PHE A 69 -3.62 -14.05 7.81
CA PHE A 69 -3.50 -12.80 7.05
C PHE A 69 -3.77 -11.62 7.99
N TRP A 70 -3.10 -10.48 7.77
CA TRP A 70 -3.36 -9.25 8.51
C TRP A 70 -3.00 -8.01 7.69
N CYS A 71 -3.63 -6.89 8.03
CA CYS A 71 -3.38 -5.60 7.42
C CYS A 71 -2.53 -4.73 8.36
N GLU A 72 -1.52 -4.06 7.82
CA GLU A 72 -0.75 -3.03 8.52
C GLU A 72 -0.94 -1.69 7.81
N LYS A 73 -1.16 -0.62 8.57
CA LYS A 73 -1.18 0.74 8.01
C LYS A 73 0.21 1.10 7.46
N GLY A 74 0.21 1.70 6.28
CA GLY A 74 1.39 2.19 5.56
C GLY A 74 1.83 1.30 4.39
N PRO A 75 2.88 1.73 3.67
CA PRO A 75 3.44 0.99 2.54
C PRO A 75 4.16 -0.28 3.00
N TYR A 76 4.47 -1.14 2.03
CA TYR A 76 5.28 -2.33 2.26
C TYR A 76 6.62 -2.00 2.92
N LYS A 77 6.98 -2.80 3.93
CA LYS A 77 8.26 -2.75 4.65
C LYS A 77 9.03 -4.05 4.38
N PRO A 78 10.15 -3.99 3.63
CA PRO A 78 10.95 -5.16 3.30
C PRO A 78 11.61 -5.82 4.50
#